data_AF-A0A9N9I559-F1
#
_entry.id   AF-A0A9N9I559-F1
#
_cell.length_a   1.000
_cell.length_b   1.000
_cell.length_c   1.000
_cell.angle_alpha   90.00
_cell.angle_beta   90.00
_cell.angle_gamma   90.00
#
_symmetry.space_group_name_H-M   'P 1'
#
loop_
_entity.id
_entity.type
_entity.pdbx_description
1 polymer ?
#
loop_
_entity_poly.entity_id
_entity_poly.type
_entity_poly.pdbx_seq_one_letter_code
_entity_poly.pdbx_strand_id
1 'polypeptide(L)'
;TIEIFQNSLKYIHESTQNVVTIDSDNLKKEISNAKFYENGTEIVRPILSEIQEFPTIEVYNGDCLSYALDIKKNLGLNPVVLNMANDQVPGGNYLYGAGAQEENLFRRTNLFQYHETNRNEWYPIPDAGGIYCPNATVIRASEQENYILLDVPEKMSFVAVAALCQPILVKDSDDNVTLNEEDKELTRQKIRSILNIGLDNGHDSIVLSAFGCGAFSNPPSTIAQLFYEIIFKEYAGGAENLPKTYRHIGFAIFDDTNASQWGGGEGNFLPFKKLFANKLHSSQL
;
A
#
# COMPACT_ATOMS: atom_id res chain seq x y z
N THR A 1 12.74 -1.88 17.04
CA THR A 1 11.30 -1.62 16.86
C THR A 1 10.50 -2.55 17.72
N ILE A 2 10.58 -3.85 17.48
CA ILE A 2 9.85 -4.88 18.23
C ILE A 2 10.10 -4.75 19.74
N GLU A 3 11.37 -4.73 20.16
CA GLU A 3 11.73 -4.57 21.58
C GLU A 3 11.13 -3.31 22.22
N ILE A 4 11.05 -2.21 21.47
CA ILE A 4 10.44 -0.95 21.95
C ILE A 4 8.96 -1.17 22.22
N PHE A 5 8.23 -1.80 21.28
CA PHE A 5 6.80 -2.02 21.41
C PHE A 5 6.43 -3.14 22.39
N GLN A 6 7.31 -4.11 22.63
CA GLN A 6 7.06 -5.23 23.54
C GLN A 6 7.48 -4.95 24.99
N ASN A 7 8.59 -4.24 25.21
CA ASN A 7 9.23 -4.21 26.53
C ASN A 7 9.19 -2.83 27.20
N SER A 8 9.43 -1.74 26.46
CA SER A 8 9.66 -0.43 27.07
C SER A 8 8.56 0.60 26.78
N LEU A 9 7.92 0.51 25.61
CA LEU A 9 7.10 1.57 25.01
C LEU A 9 7.78 2.94 25.02
N LYS A 10 9.11 2.94 25.06
CA LYS A 10 9.95 4.13 25.23
C LYS A 10 11.27 3.96 24.51
N TYR A 11 11.78 5.05 23.97
CA TYR A 11 13.13 5.12 23.40
C TYR A 11 13.71 6.51 23.55
N ILE A 12 15.02 6.64 23.39
CA ILE A 12 15.73 7.92 23.40
C ILE A 12 16.13 8.23 21.97
N HIS A 13 15.75 9.40 21.47
CA HIS A 13 16.18 9.85 20.15
C HIS A 13 17.67 10.21 20.18
N GLU A 14 18.45 9.67 19.25
CA GLU A 14 19.92 9.71 19.30
C GLU A 14 20.49 11.13 19.26
N SER A 15 19.92 12.03 18.44
CA SER A 15 20.48 13.37 18.26
C SER A 15 19.94 14.41 19.26
N THR A 16 18.65 14.34 19.61
CA THR A 16 17.99 15.32 20.49
C THR A 16 18.06 14.91 21.96
N GLN A 17 18.37 13.63 22.24
CA GLN A 17 18.34 13.04 23.58
C GLN A 17 16.95 13.09 24.26
N ASN A 18 15.91 13.36 23.48
CA ASN A 18 14.54 13.35 23.98
C ASN A 18 14.10 11.92 24.30
N VAL A 19 13.44 11.75 25.45
CA VAL A 19 12.77 10.51 25.81
C VAL A 19 11.39 10.50 25.16
N VAL A 20 11.20 9.64 24.17
CA VAL A 20 9.93 9.42 23.51
C VAL A 20 9.18 8.32 24.24
N THR A 21 7.93 8.58 24.62
CA THR A 21 7.02 7.59 25.23
C THR A 21 5.84 7.33 24.31
N ILE A 22 5.54 6.06 24.09
CA ILE A 22 4.43 5.58 23.28
C ILE A 22 3.27 5.25 24.22
N ASP A 23 2.10 5.81 23.93
CA ASP A 23 0.88 5.58 24.71
C ASP A 23 0.33 4.16 24.48
N SER A 24 0.42 3.31 25.51
CA SER A 24 -0.05 1.92 25.47
C SER A 24 -1.55 1.79 25.25
N ASP A 25 -2.34 2.70 25.82
CA ASP A 25 -3.79 2.61 25.78
C ASP A 25 -4.29 3.06 24.41
N ASN A 26 -3.66 4.09 23.83
CA ASN A 26 -3.87 4.45 22.44
C ASN A 26 -3.50 3.30 21.49
N LEU A 27 -2.35 2.64 21.69
CA LEU A 27 -1.96 1.49 20.87
C LEU A 27 -3.02 0.38 20.89
N LYS A 28 -3.44 -0.06 22.08
CA LYS A 28 -4.46 -1.11 22.24
C LYS A 28 -5.77 -0.72 21.58
N LYS A 29 -6.18 0.55 21.73
CA LYS A 29 -7.39 1.08 21.10
C LYS A 29 -7.31 1.01 19.58
N GLU A 30 -6.24 1.51 18.97
CA GLU A 30 -6.11 1.50 17.50
C GLU A 30 -5.99 0.06 16.98
N ILE A 31 -5.28 -0.83 17.67
CA ILE A 31 -5.23 -2.27 17.33
C ILE A 31 -6.61 -2.91 17.36
N SER A 32 -7.44 -2.58 18.36
CA SER A 32 -8.81 -3.11 18.45
C SER A 32 -9.75 -2.60 17.35
N ASN A 33 -9.39 -1.52 16.66
CA ASN A 33 -10.14 -0.96 15.53
C ASN A 33 -9.72 -1.57 14.19
N ALA A 34 -8.74 -2.48 14.18
CA ALA A 34 -8.35 -3.21 12.99
C ALA A 34 -9.50 -4.06 12.46
N LYS A 35 -9.57 -4.22 11.14
CA LYS A 35 -10.65 -4.95 10.49
C LYS A 35 -10.09 -5.99 9.52
N PHE A 36 -10.66 -7.18 9.55
CA PHE A 36 -10.44 -8.21 8.56
C PHE A 36 -11.60 -8.22 7.57
N TYR A 37 -11.28 -8.26 6.28
CA TYR A 37 -12.23 -8.35 5.19
C TYR A 37 -12.03 -9.68 4.49
N GLU A 38 -13.02 -10.57 4.56
CA GLU A 38 -13.03 -11.82 3.80
C GLU A 38 -13.09 -11.56 2.29
N ASN A 39 -13.83 -10.51 1.89
CA ASN A 39 -13.93 -10.05 0.51
C ASN A 39 -14.09 -8.52 0.45
N GLY A 40 -13.06 -7.82 -0.01
CA GLY A 40 -13.06 -6.37 -0.20
C GLY A 40 -13.75 -5.89 -1.48
N THR A 41 -14.08 -6.79 -2.42
CA THR A 41 -14.74 -6.42 -3.69
C THR A 41 -16.22 -6.11 -3.51
N GLU A 42 -16.84 -6.65 -2.46
CA GLU A 42 -18.29 -6.52 -2.18
C GLU A 42 -18.62 -5.26 -1.35
N ILE A 43 -17.62 -4.50 -0.94
CA ILE A 43 -17.81 -3.26 -0.18
C ILE A 43 -18.56 -2.24 -1.05
N VAL A 44 -19.76 -1.88 -0.60
CA VAL A 44 -20.59 -0.87 -1.25
C VAL A 44 -20.12 0.52 -0.85
N ARG A 45 -19.60 1.28 -1.82
CA ARG A 45 -19.21 2.68 -1.61
C ARG A 45 -20.46 3.57 -1.57
N PRO A 46 -20.56 4.52 -0.62
CA PRO A 46 -21.69 5.43 -0.58
C PRO A 46 -21.74 6.29 -1.85
N ILE A 47 -22.94 6.53 -2.38
CA ILE A 47 -23.15 7.46 -3.49
C ILE A 47 -23.12 8.89 -2.94
N LEU A 48 -22.28 9.74 -3.51
CA LEU A 48 -22.21 11.15 -3.15
C LEU A 48 -22.96 11.99 -4.19
N SER A 49 -23.88 12.83 -3.74
CA SER A 49 -24.69 13.71 -4.61
C SER A 49 -23.89 14.87 -5.19
N GLU A 50 -22.81 15.25 -4.52
CA GLU A 50 -21.92 16.32 -4.93
C GLU A 50 -20.92 15.86 -6.00
N ILE A 51 -20.45 16.81 -6.81
CA ILE A 51 -19.44 16.54 -7.83
C ILE A 51 -18.15 16.14 -7.12
N GLN A 52 -17.69 14.92 -7.43
CA GLN A 52 -16.37 14.46 -7.02
C GLN A 52 -15.38 14.83 -8.13
N GLU A 53 -14.33 15.57 -7.81
CA GLU A 53 -13.27 15.86 -8.79
C GLU A 53 -12.55 14.59 -9.24
N PHE A 54 -11.85 14.67 -10.37
CA PHE A 54 -10.92 13.61 -10.75
C PHE A 54 -9.80 13.50 -9.71
N PRO A 55 -9.40 12.29 -9.28
CA PRO A 55 -8.29 12.13 -8.36
C PRO A 55 -7.01 12.68 -9.00
N THR A 56 -6.21 13.39 -8.21
CA THR A 56 -4.81 13.62 -8.56
C THR A 56 -4.10 12.27 -8.54
N ILE A 57 -3.42 11.92 -9.64
CA ILE A 57 -2.65 10.67 -9.75
C ILE A 57 -1.18 11.01 -9.95
N GLU A 58 -0.33 10.53 -9.07
CA GLU A 58 1.11 10.80 -9.10
C GLU A 58 1.92 9.51 -8.98
N VAL A 59 2.99 9.40 -9.77
CA VAL A 59 3.97 8.31 -9.68
C VAL A 59 5.26 8.86 -9.07
N TYR A 60 5.51 8.51 -7.81
CA TYR A 60 6.60 9.00 -7.00
C TYR A 60 7.74 7.97 -6.93
N ASN A 61 8.97 8.41 -7.21
CA ASN A 61 10.16 7.57 -7.09
C ASN A 61 10.70 7.66 -5.66
N GLY A 62 10.30 6.74 -4.78
CA GLY A 62 10.80 6.72 -3.41
C GLY A 62 9.95 5.90 -2.44
N ASP A 63 10.26 6.07 -1.15
CA ASP A 63 9.64 5.32 -0.06
C ASP A 63 8.14 5.65 0.11
N CYS A 64 7.32 4.62 0.17
CA CYS A 64 5.87 4.75 0.28
C CYS A 64 5.41 5.40 1.58
N LEU A 65 6.07 5.09 2.71
CA LEU A 65 5.67 5.64 4.00
C LEU A 65 6.09 7.11 4.13
N SER A 66 7.29 7.48 3.67
CA SER A 66 7.72 8.88 3.62
C SER A 66 6.81 9.72 2.72
N TYR A 67 6.42 9.20 1.55
CA TYR A 67 5.49 9.90 0.65
C TYR A 67 4.09 10.04 1.26
N ALA A 68 3.57 9.01 1.93
CA ALA A 68 2.29 9.10 2.63
C ALA A 68 2.31 10.12 3.77
N LEU A 69 3.41 10.19 4.54
CA LEU A 69 3.58 11.19 5.59
C LEU A 69 3.67 12.62 5.01
N ASP A 70 4.30 12.78 3.85
CA ASP A 70 4.36 14.04 3.12
C ASP A 70 2.96 14.51 2.67
N ILE A 71 2.19 13.62 2.01
CA ILE A 71 0.79 13.88 1.62
C ILE A 71 -0.04 14.30 2.84
N LYS A 72 0.09 13.57 3.95
CA LYS A 72 -0.66 13.86 5.17
C LYS A 72 -0.33 15.24 5.75
N LYS A 73 0.95 15.59 5.82
CA LYS A 73 1.41 16.84 6.45
C LYS A 73 1.24 18.06 5.55
N ASN A 74 1.61 17.94 4.29
CA ASN A 74 1.73 19.07 3.38
C ASN A 74 0.47 19.29 2.53
N LEU A 75 -0.32 18.24 2.25
CA LEU A 75 -1.59 18.38 1.53
C LEU A 75 -2.81 18.33 2.46
N GLY A 76 -2.63 17.99 3.74
CA GLY A 76 -3.71 17.90 4.73
C GLY A 76 -4.73 16.79 4.42
N LEU A 77 -4.32 15.79 3.64
CA LEU A 77 -5.14 14.64 3.28
C LEU A 77 -5.01 13.51 4.33
N ASN A 78 -5.88 12.50 4.23
CA ASN A 78 -5.91 11.33 5.10
C ASN A 78 -5.50 10.05 4.33
N PRO A 79 -4.20 9.80 4.13
CA PRO A 79 -3.74 8.66 3.33
C PRO A 79 -3.80 7.33 4.08
N VAL A 80 -4.05 6.27 3.31
CA VAL A 80 -3.77 4.88 3.69
C VAL A 80 -2.66 4.32 2.80
N VAL A 81 -1.77 3.50 3.36
CA VAL A 81 -0.66 2.90 2.63
C VAL A 81 -0.94 1.43 2.33
N LEU A 82 -0.72 1.00 1.10
CA LEU A 82 -0.74 -0.42 0.74
C LEU A 82 0.44 -1.15 1.40
N ASN A 83 0.15 -2.12 2.26
CA ASN A 83 1.08 -3.19 2.62
C ASN A 83 0.93 -4.33 1.60
N MET A 84 1.96 -4.56 0.79
CA MET A 84 2.02 -5.65 -0.18
C MET A 84 2.29 -6.98 0.53
N ALA A 85 1.26 -7.48 1.20
CA ALA A 85 1.37 -8.51 2.22
C ALA A 85 1.76 -9.88 1.67
N ASN A 86 2.48 -10.64 2.46
CA ASN A 86 2.50 -12.09 2.37
C ASN A 86 1.16 -12.64 2.89
N ASP A 87 0.55 -13.54 2.12
CA ASP A 87 -0.75 -14.12 2.44
C ASP A 87 -0.70 -15.10 3.61
N GLN A 88 0.46 -15.71 3.91
CA GLN A 88 0.62 -16.76 4.93
C GLN A 88 1.30 -16.28 6.22
N VAL A 89 2.24 -15.35 6.10
CA VAL A 89 3.14 -14.96 7.19
C VAL A 89 3.04 -13.44 7.41
N PRO A 90 2.46 -13.00 8.55
CA PRO A 90 2.51 -11.61 8.97
C PRO A 90 3.91 -10.98 8.84
N GLY A 91 4.03 -9.94 8.01
CA GLY A 91 5.29 -9.22 7.89
C GLY A 91 6.38 -9.96 7.12
N GLY A 92 6.05 -11.04 6.41
CA GLY A 92 7.01 -11.85 5.67
C GLY A 92 8.19 -12.29 6.55
N ASN A 93 9.41 -11.97 6.12
CA ASN A 93 10.64 -12.31 6.85
C ASN A 93 11.30 -11.09 7.52
N TYR A 94 10.50 -10.17 8.08
CA TYR A 94 11.01 -8.89 8.62
C TYR A 94 12.06 -9.04 9.74
N LEU A 95 11.99 -10.14 10.50
CA LEU A 95 12.97 -10.51 11.54
C LEU A 95 14.34 -10.92 10.98
N TYR A 96 14.41 -11.37 9.73
CA TYR A 96 15.61 -11.96 9.13
C TYR A 96 16.26 -11.07 8.06
N GLY A 97 15.88 -9.79 8.01
CA GLY A 97 16.53 -8.81 7.15
C GLY A 97 16.10 -8.83 5.69
N ALA A 98 14.97 -9.47 5.35
CA ALA A 98 14.42 -9.37 4.00
C ALA A 98 14.03 -7.91 3.66
N GLY A 99 14.33 -7.50 2.43
CA GLY A 99 14.26 -6.10 1.98
C GLY A 99 13.00 -5.71 1.20
N ALA A 100 11.94 -6.52 1.24
CA ALA A 100 10.70 -6.17 0.57
C ALA A 100 9.90 -5.11 1.35
N GLN A 101 8.89 -4.54 0.68
CA GLN A 101 8.12 -3.42 1.19
C GLN A 101 7.41 -3.75 2.52
N GLU A 102 6.76 -4.90 2.62
CA GLU A 102 6.08 -5.34 3.84
C GLU A 102 7.06 -5.38 5.03
N GLU A 103 8.24 -5.99 4.85
CA GLU A 103 9.23 -6.08 5.90
C GLU A 103 9.75 -4.70 6.34
N ASN A 104 9.93 -3.77 5.40
CA ASN A 104 10.31 -2.39 5.71
C ASN A 104 9.26 -1.71 6.58
N LEU A 105 7.97 -1.85 6.24
CA LEU A 105 6.85 -1.31 7.03
C LEU A 105 6.81 -1.92 8.44
N PHE A 106 6.98 -3.23 8.58
CA PHE A 106 7.00 -3.91 9.88
C PHE A 106 8.20 -3.51 10.74
N ARG A 107 9.36 -3.25 10.13
CA ARG A 107 10.54 -2.74 10.86
C ARG A 107 10.37 -1.30 11.33
N ARG A 108 9.52 -0.50 10.71
CA ARG A 108 9.36 0.94 11.05
C ARG A 108 8.16 1.24 11.94
N THR A 109 7.22 0.31 12.01
CA THR A 109 5.93 0.51 12.68
C THR A 109 5.63 -0.57 13.71
N ASN A 110 4.46 -0.51 14.34
CA ASN A 110 3.95 -1.58 15.18
C ASN A 110 2.98 -2.54 14.47
N LEU A 111 3.00 -2.64 13.13
CA LEU A 111 2.12 -3.53 12.37
C LEU A 111 2.15 -4.99 12.85
N PHE A 112 3.28 -5.48 13.38
CA PHE A 112 3.35 -6.82 13.97
C PHE A 112 2.32 -7.02 15.10
N GLN A 113 2.00 -6.00 15.90
CA GLN A 113 0.98 -6.10 16.96
C GLN A 113 -0.44 -6.22 16.40
N TYR A 114 -0.68 -5.69 15.19
CA TYR A 114 -1.96 -5.85 14.49
C TYR A 114 -2.10 -7.26 13.94
N HIS A 115 -1.05 -7.75 13.26
CA HIS A 115 -1.14 -8.99 12.49
C HIS A 115 -0.82 -10.25 13.30
N GLU A 116 0.22 -10.25 14.15
CA GLU A 116 0.64 -11.46 14.85
C GLU A 116 -0.35 -11.90 15.93
N THR A 117 -1.01 -10.94 16.61
CA THR A 117 -2.03 -11.25 17.62
C THR A 117 -3.27 -11.91 17.03
N ASN A 118 -3.60 -11.60 15.77
CA ASN A 118 -4.78 -12.13 15.06
C ASN A 118 -4.42 -13.20 14.01
N ARG A 119 -3.17 -13.71 14.03
CA ARG A 119 -2.61 -14.57 12.98
C ARG A 119 -3.49 -15.78 12.67
N ASN A 120 -3.98 -16.46 13.69
CA ASN A 120 -4.75 -17.70 13.53
C ASN A 120 -6.12 -17.47 12.89
N GLU A 121 -6.64 -16.24 12.92
CA GLU A 121 -7.98 -15.89 12.46
C GLU A 121 -7.95 -15.22 11.08
N TRP A 122 -6.91 -14.43 10.80
CA TRP A 122 -6.82 -13.63 9.56
C TRP A 122 -5.95 -14.24 8.47
N TYR A 123 -5.15 -15.26 8.80
CA TYR A 123 -4.24 -15.89 7.86
C TYR A 123 -4.64 -17.34 7.56
N PRO A 124 -4.61 -17.78 6.29
CA PRO A 124 -4.13 -17.02 5.14
C PRO A 124 -5.09 -15.90 4.69
N ILE A 125 -4.54 -14.77 4.22
CA ILE A 125 -5.34 -13.65 3.71
C ILE A 125 -6.10 -14.14 2.46
N PRO A 126 -7.43 -14.02 2.40
CA PRO A 126 -8.20 -14.48 1.25
C PRO A 126 -7.86 -13.73 -0.03
N ASP A 127 -8.13 -14.37 -1.17
CA ASP A 127 -7.72 -13.86 -2.48
C ASP A 127 -8.26 -12.47 -2.81
N ALA A 128 -9.54 -12.25 -2.53
CA ALA A 128 -10.20 -10.95 -2.63
C ALA A 128 -10.27 -10.22 -1.28
N GLY A 129 -9.63 -10.73 -0.23
CA GLY A 129 -9.69 -10.19 1.12
C GLY A 129 -8.66 -9.09 1.40
N GLY A 130 -8.58 -8.68 2.65
CA GLY A 130 -7.56 -7.76 3.13
C GLY A 130 -7.69 -7.43 4.61
N ILE A 131 -6.64 -6.84 5.18
CA ILE A 131 -6.61 -6.40 6.58
C ILE A 131 -6.40 -4.89 6.63
N TYR A 132 -7.25 -4.19 7.35
CA TYR A 132 -7.09 -2.76 7.62
C TYR A 132 -6.49 -2.54 9.01
N CYS A 133 -5.43 -1.75 9.07
CA CYS A 133 -4.73 -1.38 10.30
C CYS A 133 -4.76 0.15 10.47
N PRO A 134 -5.70 0.72 11.26
CA PRO A 134 -5.77 2.16 11.47
C PRO A 134 -4.60 2.67 12.32
N ASN A 135 -4.06 3.84 12.00
CA ASN A 135 -3.18 4.61 12.90
C ASN A 135 -2.05 3.81 13.56
N ALA A 136 -1.42 2.88 12.83
CA ALA A 136 -0.20 2.23 13.28
C ALA A 136 0.88 3.30 13.54
N THR A 137 1.67 3.05 14.59
CA THR A 137 2.66 4.00 15.10
C THR A 137 3.98 3.79 14.37
N VAL A 138 4.41 4.81 13.63
CA VAL A 138 5.71 4.86 12.96
C VAL A 138 6.74 5.45 13.91
N ILE A 139 7.81 4.72 14.16
CA ILE A 139 8.88 5.16 15.07
C ILE A 139 10.25 5.21 14.41
N ARG A 140 10.38 4.77 13.16
CA ARG A 140 11.65 4.83 12.42
C ARG A 140 11.50 5.50 11.06
N ALA A 141 12.54 6.23 10.69
CA ALA A 141 12.75 6.76 9.36
C ALA A 141 12.95 5.64 8.33
N SER A 142 13.16 6.04 7.07
CA SER A 142 13.35 5.11 5.95
C SER A 142 14.63 4.29 6.09
N GLU A 143 14.75 3.23 5.29
CA GLU A 143 15.98 2.42 5.23
C GLU A 143 17.17 3.21 4.71
N GLN A 144 16.95 4.13 3.77
CA GLN A 144 17.96 5.05 3.24
C GLN A 144 18.52 5.97 4.33
N GLU A 145 17.71 6.24 5.36
CA GLU A 145 18.08 6.99 6.56
C GLU A 145 18.52 6.06 7.70
N ASN A 146 18.95 4.83 7.38
CA ASN A 146 19.43 3.81 8.32
C ASN A 146 18.43 3.47 9.43
N TYR A 147 17.14 3.63 9.17
CA TYR A 147 16.08 3.35 10.13
C TYR A 147 16.25 4.13 11.45
N ILE A 148 16.78 5.35 11.43
CA ILE A 148 16.90 6.18 12.64
C ILE A 148 15.55 6.31 13.35
N LEU A 149 15.57 6.31 14.68
CA LEU A 149 14.35 6.54 15.47
C LEU A 149 13.85 7.96 15.21
N LEU A 150 12.53 8.17 15.18
CA LEU A 150 11.94 9.50 14.99
C LEU A 150 11.88 10.25 16.32
N ASP A 151 12.15 11.55 16.34
CA ASP A 151 11.99 12.37 17.56
C ASP A 151 10.50 12.50 17.95
N VAL A 152 9.61 12.45 16.96
CA VAL A 152 8.16 12.45 17.12
C VAL A 152 7.58 11.25 16.37
N PRO A 153 6.96 10.27 17.07
CA PRO A 153 6.26 9.17 16.42
C PRO A 153 5.13 9.69 15.54
N GLU A 154 4.99 9.11 14.35
CA GLU A 154 3.91 9.44 13.42
C GLU A 154 2.82 8.37 13.43
N LYS A 155 1.66 8.70 12.89
CA LYS A 155 0.52 7.77 12.75
C LYS A 155 0.18 7.60 11.27
N MET A 156 0.08 6.35 10.83
CA MET A 156 -0.32 6.01 9.46
C MET A 156 -1.23 4.79 9.44
N SER A 157 -2.24 4.80 8.58
CA SER A 157 -3.10 3.64 8.36
C SER A 157 -2.58 2.79 7.20
N PHE A 158 -2.85 1.49 7.26
CA PHE A 158 -2.40 0.53 6.27
C PHE A 158 -3.54 -0.37 5.79
N VAL A 159 -3.48 -0.77 4.53
CA VAL A 159 -4.31 -1.84 3.95
C VAL A 159 -3.41 -2.95 3.45
N ALA A 160 -3.51 -4.12 4.04
CA ALA A 160 -2.72 -5.30 3.69
C ALA A 160 -3.52 -6.21 2.75
N VAL A 161 -3.02 -6.38 1.53
CA VAL A 161 -3.58 -7.29 0.52
C VAL A 161 -2.42 -8.03 -0.14
N ALA A 162 -2.58 -9.33 -0.37
CA ALA A 162 -1.55 -10.16 -0.96
C ALA A 162 -1.66 -10.19 -2.49
N ALA A 163 -0.55 -9.89 -3.18
CA ALA A 163 -0.44 -10.09 -4.62
C ALA A 163 -0.29 -11.58 -4.96
N LEU A 164 -0.49 -11.92 -6.24
CA LEU A 164 -0.21 -13.27 -6.72
C LEU A 164 1.27 -13.59 -6.58
N CYS A 165 1.59 -14.73 -5.97
CA CYS A 165 2.97 -15.20 -5.85
C CYS A 165 3.32 -16.08 -7.05
N GLN A 166 4.27 -15.62 -7.88
CA GLN A 166 4.76 -16.34 -9.07
C GLN A 166 3.62 -16.76 -10.03
N PRO A 167 2.85 -15.79 -10.57
CA PRO A 167 1.69 -16.09 -11.43
C PRO A 167 2.10 -16.73 -12.77
N ILE A 168 1.10 -17.23 -13.51
CA ILE A 168 1.33 -17.84 -14.82
C ILE A 168 1.58 -16.74 -15.85
N LEU A 169 2.81 -16.72 -16.37
CA LEU A 169 3.22 -15.76 -17.39
C LEU A 169 2.98 -16.31 -18.80
N VAL A 170 2.36 -15.48 -19.64
CA VAL A 170 2.11 -15.73 -21.06
C VAL A 170 2.65 -14.58 -21.90
N LYS A 171 2.61 -14.73 -23.23
CA LYS A 171 2.97 -13.67 -24.18
C LYS A 171 1.71 -13.08 -24.80
N ASP A 172 1.64 -11.76 -24.90
CA ASP A 172 0.57 -11.06 -25.61
C ASP A 172 0.80 -11.05 -27.14
N SER A 173 -0.06 -10.34 -27.87
CA SER A 173 0.03 -10.22 -29.34
C SER A 173 1.32 -9.55 -29.82
N ASP A 174 1.96 -8.76 -28.97
CA ASP A 174 3.18 -8.01 -29.26
C ASP A 174 4.43 -8.71 -28.69
N ASP A 175 4.32 -9.98 -28.31
CA ASP A 175 5.36 -10.83 -27.71
C ASP A 175 5.84 -10.36 -26.32
N ASN A 176 5.12 -9.45 -25.66
CA ASN A 176 5.44 -8.99 -24.31
C ASN A 176 4.97 -9.99 -23.25
N VAL A 177 5.74 -10.13 -22.18
CA VAL A 177 5.37 -10.96 -21.03
C VAL A 177 4.24 -10.30 -20.25
N THR A 178 3.17 -11.05 -20.00
CA THR A 178 1.99 -10.63 -19.25
C THR A 178 1.42 -11.79 -18.42
N LEU A 179 0.49 -11.49 -17.51
CA LEU A 179 -0.35 -12.48 -16.84
C LEU A 179 -1.34 -13.13 -17.81
N ASN A 180 -1.76 -14.37 -17.53
CA ASN A 180 -2.93 -14.97 -18.20
C ASN A 180 -4.24 -14.23 -17.80
N GLU A 181 -5.36 -14.50 -18.48
CA GLU A 181 -6.62 -13.76 -18.20
C GLU A 181 -7.23 -14.05 -16.82
N GLU A 182 -7.04 -15.25 -16.27
CA GLU A 182 -7.52 -15.62 -14.93
C GLU A 182 -6.79 -14.83 -13.84
N ASP A 183 -5.46 -14.80 -13.91
CA ASP A 183 -4.58 -14.05 -13.01
C ASP A 183 -4.79 -12.54 -13.16
N LYS A 184 -5.08 -12.05 -14.38
CA LYS A 184 -5.49 -10.65 -14.57
C LYS A 184 -6.79 -10.36 -13.83
N GLU A 185 -7.80 -11.21 -13.93
CA GLU A 185 -9.08 -10.96 -13.27
C GLU A 185 -8.97 -11.04 -11.75
N LEU A 186 -8.23 -12.02 -11.22
CA LEU A 186 -7.96 -12.10 -9.80
C LEU A 186 -7.15 -10.88 -9.31
N THR A 187 -6.19 -10.39 -10.09
CA THR A 187 -5.48 -9.15 -9.79
C THR A 187 -6.42 -7.93 -9.80
N ARG A 188 -7.37 -7.85 -10.75
CA ARG A 188 -8.40 -6.79 -10.74
C ARG A 188 -9.25 -6.84 -9.46
N GLN A 189 -9.64 -8.02 -8.99
CA GLN A 189 -10.35 -8.19 -7.72
C GLN A 189 -9.50 -7.69 -6.54
N LYS A 190 -8.23 -8.09 -6.46
CA LYS A 190 -7.30 -7.61 -5.43
C LYS A 190 -7.15 -6.09 -5.44
N ILE A 191 -7.03 -5.47 -6.61
CA ILE A 191 -6.96 -4.00 -6.77
C ILE A 191 -8.24 -3.33 -6.24
N ARG A 192 -9.43 -3.87 -6.59
CA ARG A 192 -10.70 -3.37 -6.04
C ARG A 192 -10.75 -3.48 -4.53
N SER A 193 -10.29 -4.59 -3.95
CA SER A 193 -10.23 -4.76 -2.49
C SER A 193 -9.33 -3.72 -1.82
N ILE A 194 -8.13 -3.48 -2.37
CA ILE A 194 -7.23 -2.41 -1.87
C ILE A 194 -7.95 -1.07 -1.83
N LEU A 195 -8.55 -0.67 -2.96
CA LEU A 195 -9.19 0.63 -3.11
C LEU A 195 -10.45 0.76 -2.25
N ASN A 196 -11.29 -0.27 -2.19
CA ASN A 196 -12.52 -0.25 -1.42
C ASN A 196 -12.27 -0.23 0.09
N ILE A 197 -11.33 -1.04 0.59
CA ILE A 197 -11.02 -1.09 2.03
C ILE A 197 -10.52 0.28 2.52
N GLY A 198 -9.70 0.99 1.74
CA GLY A 198 -9.27 2.35 2.09
C GLY A 198 -10.44 3.33 2.18
N LEU A 199 -11.34 3.33 1.18
CA LEU A 199 -12.49 4.23 1.15
C LEU A 199 -13.53 3.95 2.24
N ASP A 200 -13.76 2.66 2.53
CA ASP A 200 -14.65 2.18 3.61
C ASP A 200 -14.20 2.70 4.99
N ASN A 201 -12.89 2.82 5.17
CA ASN A 201 -12.30 3.34 6.40
C ASN A 201 -12.08 4.85 6.40
N GLY A 202 -12.71 5.57 5.47
CA GLY A 202 -12.77 7.03 5.50
C GLY A 202 -11.52 7.72 4.95
N HIS A 203 -10.62 6.99 4.30
CA HIS A 203 -9.47 7.61 3.62
C HIS A 203 -9.92 8.36 2.37
N ASP A 204 -9.32 9.52 2.14
CA ASP A 204 -9.52 10.34 0.94
C ASP A 204 -8.30 10.29 0.00
N SER A 205 -7.24 9.62 0.44
CA SER A 205 -6.02 9.41 -0.34
C SER A 205 -5.45 8.03 -0.09
N ILE A 206 -4.73 7.49 -1.07
CA ILE A 206 -4.08 6.18 -0.96
C ILE A 206 -2.69 6.22 -1.59
N VAL A 207 -1.73 5.56 -0.93
CA VAL A 207 -0.38 5.33 -1.45
C VAL A 207 -0.23 3.85 -1.77
N LEU A 208 -0.16 3.58 -3.07
CA LEU A 208 0.07 2.29 -3.71
C LEU A 208 1.57 2.10 -4.03
N SER A 209 1.91 0.90 -4.48
CA SER A 209 3.25 0.52 -4.92
C SER A 209 3.18 -0.42 -6.13
N ALA A 210 4.32 -0.88 -6.64
CA ALA A 210 4.40 -1.86 -7.72
C ALA A 210 3.96 -3.27 -7.24
N PHE A 211 2.64 -3.45 -7.11
CA PHE A 211 2.01 -4.59 -6.44
C PHE A 211 2.51 -5.94 -6.99
N GLY A 212 3.20 -6.71 -6.14
CA GLY A 212 3.74 -8.03 -6.48
C GLY A 212 4.89 -8.03 -7.49
N CYS A 213 5.43 -6.88 -7.88
CA CYS A 213 6.40 -6.77 -8.98
C CYS A 213 7.85 -7.13 -8.62
N GLY A 214 8.15 -7.24 -7.31
CA GLY A 214 9.43 -7.69 -6.78
C GLY A 214 9.51 -9.22 -6.63
N ALA A 215 9.66 -9.70 -5.39
CA ALA A 215 9.82 -11.12 -5.06
C ALA A 215 8.71 -12.05 -5.62
N PHE A 216 7.52 -11.51 -5.85
CA PHE A 216 6.37 -12.27 -6.36
C PHE A 216 6.27 -12.33 -7.89
N SER A 217 7.21 -11.68 -8.61
CA SER A 217 7.38 -11.84 -10.06
C SER A 217 6.13 -11.51 -10.91
N ASN A 218 5.37 -10.47 -10.53
CA ASN A 218 4.31 -9.94 -11.40
C ASN A 218 4.88 -8.93 -12.41
N PRO A 219 4.50 -8.98 -13.70
CA PRO A 219 4.99 -8.02 -14.70
C PRO A 219 4.53 -6.58 -14.41
N PRO A 220 5.42 -5.60 -14.22
CA PRO A 220 5.05 -4.25 -13.80
C PRO A 220 4.18 -3.50 -14.82
N SER A 221 4.42 -3.73 -16.12
CA SER A 221 3.58 -3.18 -17.19
C SER A 221 2.15 -3.69 -17.10
N THR A 222 1.95 -4.99 -16.85
CA THR A 222 0.63 -5.57 -16.65
C THR A 222 -0.04 -5.03 -15.40
N ILE A 223 0.67 -4.98 -14.26
CA ILE A 223 0.10 -4.46 -13.00
C ILE A 223 -0.28 -2.98 -13.13
N ALA A 224 0.57 -2.15 -13.74
CA ALA A 224 0.26 -0.74 -14.00
C ALA A 224 -1.00 -0.58 -14.85
N GLN A 225 -1.13 -1.39 -15.91
CA GLN A 225 -2.28 -1.38 -16.81
C GLN A 225 -3.57 -1.79 -16.09
N LEU A 226 -3.53 -2.80 -15.22
CA LEU A 226 -4.70 -3.22 -14.43
C LEU A 226 -5.13 -2.16 -13.41
N PHE A 227 -4.18 -1.52 -12.72
CA PHE A 227 -4.50 -0.39 -11.84
C PHE A 227 -5.15 0.76 -12.63
N TYR A 228 -4.57 1.11 -13.78
CA TYR A 228 -5.13 2.14 -14.66
C TYR A 228 -6.57 1.81 -15.07
N GLU A 229 -6.83 0.60 -15.56
CA GLU A 229 -8.17 0.16 -15.96
C GLU A 229 -9.18 0.31 -14.83
N ILE A 230 -8.87 -0.20 -13.64
CA ILE A 230 -9.78 -0.15 -12.50
C ILE A 230 -10.00 1.30 -12.05
N ILE A 231 -8.94 2.08 -11.87
CA ILE A 231 -9.04 3.46 -11.39
C ILE A 231 -9.88 4.30 -12.34
N PHE A 232 -9.61 4.28 -13.65
CA PHE A 232 -10.31 5.13 -14.60
C PHE A 232 -11.73 4.65 -14.91
N LYS A 233 -12.02 3.34 -14.79
CA LYS A 233 -13.36 2.81 -15.02
C LYS A 233 -14.28 2.99 -13.81
N GLU A 234 -13.75 2.87 -12.59
CA GLU A 234 -14.55 2.70 -11.39
C GLU A 234 -14.30 3.76 -10.30
N TYR A 235 -13.16 4.49 -10.34
CA TYR A 235 -12.74 5.42 -9.28
C TYR A 235 -12.32 6.80 -9.81
N ALA A 236 -12.67 7.15 -11.06
CA ALA A 236 -12.22 8.36 -11.72
C ALA A 236 -12.87 9.65 -11.20
N GLY A 237 -14.00 9.59 -10.49
CA GLY A 237 -14.76 10.79 -10.16
C GLY A 237 -15.26 11.50 -11.44
N GLY A 238 -15.27 12.83 -11.43
CA GLY A 238 -15.61 13.67 -12.58
C GLY A 238 -17.10 13.97 -12.77
N ALA A 239 -17.98 13.44 -11.92
CA ALA A 239 -19.42 13.69 -11.98
C ALA A 239 -20.09 13.64 -10.60
N GLU A 240 -21.33 14.12 -10.55
CA GLU A 240 -22.24 13.97 -9.41
C GLU A 240 -22.87 12.57 -9.36
N ASN A 241 -23.43 12.19 -8.21
CA ASN A 241 -24.15 10.92 -8.00
C ASN A 241 -23.29 9.67 -8.29
N LEU A 242 -21.98 9.78 -8.09
CA LEU A 242 -21.05 8.66 -8.22
C LEU A 242 -20.78 7.99 -6.85
N PRO A 243 -20.40 6.70 -6.85
CA PRO A 243 -19.80 6.09 -5.67
C PRO A 243 -18.59 6.90 -5.19
N LYS A 244 -18.37 6.98 -3.88
CA LYS A 244 -17.24 7.71 -3.27
C LYS A 244 -15.90 7.28 -3.90
N THR A 245 -15.04 8.24 -4.19
CA THR A 245 -13.73 8.06 -4.81
C THR A 245 -12.62 8.72 -3.98
N TYR A 246 -11.37 8.56 -4.42
CA TYR A 246 -10.21 9.21 -3.81
C TYR A 246 -10.04 10.62 -4.35
N ARG A 247 -9.46 11.51 -3.53
CA ARG A 247 -8.95 12.81 -3.96
C ARG A 247 -7.51 12.72 -4.48
N HIS A 248 -6.72 11.78 -3.95
CA HIS A 248 -5.34 11.56 -4.35
C HIS A 248 -4.98 10.08 -4.39
N ILE A 249 -4.37 9.64 -5.48
CA ILE A 249 -3.84 8.28 -5.65
C ILE A 249 -2.35 8.40 -5.99
N GLY A 250 -1.50 7.99 -5.05
CA GLY A 250 -0.07 7.99 -5.21
C GLY A 250 0.47 6.60 -5.51
N PHE A 251 1.36 6.45 -6.48
CA PHE A 251 2.17 5.24 -6.68
C PHE A 251 3.60 5.53 -6.24
N ALA A 252 3.94 5.18 -4.99
CA ALA A 252 5.32 5.24 -4.51
C ALA A 252 6.04 3.94 -4.84
N ILE A 253 6.97 4.02 -5.79
CA ILE A 253 7.69 2.88 -6.32
C ILE A 253 9.18 3.17 -6.19
N PHE A 254 9.87 2.25 -5.54
CA PHE A 254 11.32 2.21 -5.45
C PHE A 254 11.79 0.97 -6.21
N ASP A 255 12.72 1.15 -7.15
CA ASP A 255 13.32 0.03 -7.88
C ASP A 255 14.34 -0.65 -6.97
N ASP A 256 14.01 -1.86 -6.51
CA ASP A 256 14.92 -2.72 -5.77
C ASP A 256 15.83 -3.52 -6.73
N THR A 257 16.67 -4.39 -6.17
CA THR A 257 17.56 -5.25 -6.96
C THR A 257 16.84 -6.23 -7.88
N ASN A 258 15.54 -6.48 -7.66
CA ASN A 258 14.73 -7.38 -8.50
C ASN A 258 14.11 -6.66 -9.70
N ALA A 259 14.13 -5.32 -9.72
CA ALA A 259 13.58 -4.51 -10.80
C ALA A 259 14.23 -4.81 -12.17
N SER A 260 15.44 -5.39 -12.21
CA SER A 260 16.13 -5.79 -13.43
C SER A 260 15.59 -7.05 -14.11
N GLN A 261 14.64 -7.77 -13.50
CA GLN A 261 14.13 -9.04 -14.05
C GLN A 261 13.21 -8.85 -15.28
N TRP A 262 12.72 -7.63 -15.52
CA TRP A 262 11.80 -7.32 -16.61
C TRP A 262 12.53 -6.67 -17.80
N GLY A 263 12.09 -7.03 -19.01
CA GLY A 263 12.77 -6.69 -20.27
C GLY A 263 13.14 -5.21 -20.42
N GLY A 264 14.33 -4.94 -20.97
CA GLY A 264 14.84 -3.60 -21.25
C GLY A 264 15.45 -2.84 -20.05
N GLY A 265 15.39 -3.39 -18.83
CA GLY A 265 15.93 -2.74 -17.63
C GLY A 265 15.10 -1.54 -17.17
N GLU A 266 13.81 -1.51 -17.51
CA GLU A 266 12.92 -0.38 -17.18
C GLU A 266 12.55 -0.29 -15.69
N GLY A 267 12.84 -1.34 -14.92
CA GLY A 267 12.46 -1.40 -13.52
C GLY A 267 10.95 -1.49 -13.30
N ASN A 268 10.54 -1.31 -12.05
CA ASN A 268 9.14 -1.25 -11.65
C ASN A 268 8.58 0.17 -11.81
N PHE A 269 9.42 1.21 -11.68
CA PHE A 269 8.99 2.61 -11.71
C PHE A 269 8.56 3.09 -13.10
N LEU A 270 9.36 2.84 -14.15
CA LEU A 270 9.10 3.44 -15.47
C LEU A 270 7.79 2.99 -16.12
N PRO A 271 7.35 1.71 -16.04
CA PRO A 271 6.07 1.30 -16.62
C PRO A 271 4.88 2.08 -16.05
N PHE A 272 4.85 2.30 -14.73
CA PHE A 272 3.83 3.13 -14.09
C PHE A 272 3.95 4.59 -14.53
N LYS A 273 5.17 5.16 -14.49
CA LYS A 273 5.39 6.56 -14.87
C LYS A 273 4.94 6.84 -16.30
N LYS A 274 5.33 6.00 -17.26
CA LYS A 274 4.95 6.14 -18.68
C LYS A 274 3.44 6.07 -18.85
N LEU A 275 2.78 5.09 -18.24
CA LEU A 275 1.35 4.89 -18.41
C LEU A 275 0.53 6.05 -17.85
N PHE A 276 0.80 6.44 -16.61
CA PHE A 276 0.04 7.51 -15.96
C PHE A 276 0.42 8.90 -16.48
N ALA A 277 1.69 9.18 -16.81
CA ALA A 277 2.06 10.47 -17.40
C ALA A 277 1.49 10.67 -18.82
N ASN A 278 1.54 9.66 -19.68
CA ASN A 278 1.10 9.80 -21.07
C ASN A 278 -0.43 9.89 -21.21
N LYS A 279 -1.18 9.23 -20.32
CA LYS A 279 -2.64 9.13 -20.47
C LYS A 279 -3.44 10.18 -19.70
N LEU A 280 -2.87 10.80 -18.66
CA LEU A 280 -3.49 11.95 -17.98
C LEU A 280 -3.70 13.15 -18.92
N HIS A 281 -2.86 13.30 -19.96
CA HIS A 281 -3.02 14.35 -20.97
C HIS A 281 -4.10 14.07 -22.02
N SER A 282 -4.45 12.81 -22.25
CA SER A 282 -5.46 12.41 -23.24
C SER A 282 -6.88 12.29 -22.70
N SER A 283 -7.07 12.25 -21.37
CA SER A 283 -8.39 12.24 -20.72
C SER A 283 -8.89 13.63 -20.29
N GLN A 284 -8.13 14.69 -20.60
CA GLN A 284 -8.51 16.09 -20.39
C GLN A 284 -8.90 16.82 -21.70
N LEU A 285 -9.11 16.08 -22.80
CA LEU A 285 -9.60 16.55 -24.09
C LEU A 285 -10.87 15.79 -24.46
#